data_AF-A0A2N7TJ91-F1
#
_entry.id   AF-A0A2N7TJ91-F1
#
_cell.length_a   1.000
_cell.length_b   1.000
_cell.length_c   1.000
_cell.angle_alpha   90.00
_cell.angle_beta   90.00
_cell.angle_gamma   90.00
#
_symmetry.space_group_name_H-M   'P 1'
#
loop_
_entity.id
_entity.type
_entity.pdbx_description
1 polymer ?
#
loop_
_entity_poly.entity_id
_entity_poly.type
_entity_poly.pdbx_seq_one_letter_code
_entity_poly.pdbx_strand_id
1 'polypeptide(L)' 'MEELRARQELDVLSLLTLGQAISFETHEGQIFGRVIKINCKTVVVQSENNRQWKVLVGLIQPLRNV' A
#
# COMPACT_ATOMS: atom_id res chain seq x y z
N MET A 1 -15.18 -9.45 21.77
CA MET A 1 -14.61 -9.94 20.49
C MET A 1 -14.31 -8.76 19.55
N GLU A 2 -13.56 -7.76 20.04
CA GLU A 2 -13.24 -6.54 19.27
C GLU A 2 -11.74 -6.28 19.20
N GLU A 3 -10.97 -6.95 20.06
CA GLU A 3 -9.52 -6.75 20.21
C GLU A 3 -8.69 -7.40 19.07
N LEU A 4 -9.28 -8.34 18.32
CA LEU A 4 -8.58 -9.06 17.26
C LEU A 4 -8.47 -8.25 15.95
N ARG A 5 -9.34 -7.25 15.74
CA ARG A 5 -9.34 -6.43 14.52
C ARG A 5 -8.26 -5.35 14.54
N ALA A 6 -8.04 -4.71 15.70
CA ALA A 6 -7.02 -3.66 15.83
C ALA A 6 -5.59 -4.18 15.64
N ARG A 7 -5.31 -5.43 16.05
CA ARG A 7 -4.00 -6.07 15.84
C ARG A 7 -3.73 -6.41 14.37
N GLN A 8 -4.74 -6.85 13.63
CA GLN A 8 -4.59 -7.13 12.19
C GLN A 8 -4.35 -5.85 11.38
N GLU A 9 -4.97 -4.73 11.74
CA GLU A 9 -4.72 -3.44 11.09
C GLU A 9 -3.27 -2.96 11.27
N LEU A 10 -2.68 -3.17 12.46
CA LEU A 10 -1.27 -2.86 12.73
C LEU A 10 -0.30 -3.79 11.99
N ASP A 11 -0.68 -5.05 11.77
CA ASP A 11 0.14 -6.04 11.06
C ASP A 11 0.23 -5.71 9.57
N VAL A 12 -0.91 -5.33 8.94
CA VAL A 12 -0.95 -4.90 7.54
C VAL A 12 -0.17 -3.60 7.32
N LEU A 13 -0.22 -2.67 8.28
CA LEU A 13 0.61 -1.46 8.24
C LEU A 13 2.10 -1.75 8.47
N SER A 14 2.44 -2.70 9.35
CA SER A 14 3.84 -3.16 9.55
C SER A 14 4.40 -3.92 8.36
N LEU A 15 3.54 -4.59 7.59
CA LEU A 15 3.90 -5.26 6.34
C LEU A 15 4.21 -4.28 5.20
N LEU A 16 3.85 -3.00 5.34
CA LEU A 16 4.18 -1.99 4.35
C LEU A 16 5.48 -1.30 4.70
N THR A 17 6.49 -1.54 3.88
CA THR A 17 7.79 -0.90 4.01
C THR A 17 7.93 0.22 2.99
N LEU A 18 8.56 1.33 3.38
CA LEU A 18 8.97 2.35 2.41
C LEU A 18 9.93 1.73 1.38
N GLY A 19 9.71 2.02 0.10
CA GLY A 19 10.42 1.41 -1.02
C GLY A 19 9.84 0.07 -1.49
N GLN A 20 8.87 -0.50 -0.77
CA GLN A 20 8.21 -1.73 -1.18
C GLN A 20 7.47 -1.54 -2.50
N ALA A 21 7.67 -2.47 -3.43
CA ALA A 21 6.90 -2.54 -4.65
C ALA A 21 5.48 -3.03 -4.33
N ILE A 22 4.50 -2.31 -4.81
CA ILE A 22 3.09 -2.63 -4.64
C ILE A 22 2.39 -2.46 -5.99
N SER A 23 1.27 -3.15 -6.17
CA SER A 23 0.34 -2.90 -7.26
C SER A 23 -1.00 -2.41 -6.69
N PHE A 24 -1.72 -1.62 -7.44
CA PHE A 24 -3.07 -1.19 -7.07
C PHE A 24 -3.93 -1.02 -8.31
N GLU A 25 -5.21 -1.27 -8.16
CA GLU A 25 -6.16 -1.17 -9.26
C GLU A 25 -6.68 0.27 -9.36
N THR A 26 -6.67 0.80 -10.57
CA THR A 26 -7.18 2.12 -10.91
C THR A 26 -8.19 2.00 -12.04
N HIS A 27 -8.91 3.09 -12.31
CA HIS A 27 -9.74 3.23 -13.51
C HIS A 27 -8.99 3.00 -14.84
N GLU A 28 -7.67 3.18 -14.88
CA GLU A 28 -6.85 2.94 -16.07
C GLU A 28 -6.29 1.51 -16.13
N GLY A 29 -6.53 0.70 -15.10
CA GLY A 29 -6.00 -0.65 -14.93
C GLY A 29 -5.09 -0.79 -13.71
N GLN A 30 -4.35 -1.88 -13.65
CA GLN A 30 -3.42 -2.15 -12.56
C GLN A 30 -2.15 -1.31 -12.72
N ILE A 31 -1.88 -0.45 -11.74
CA ILE A 31 -0.68 0.37 -11.69
C ILE A 31 0.31 -0.23 -10.71
N PHE A 32 1.57 -0.29 -11.13
CA PHE A 32 2.69 -0.73 -10.32
C PHE A 32 3.50 0.48 -9.86
N GLY A 33 3.93 0.46 -8.61
CA GLY A 33 4.75 1.52 -8.06
C GLY A 33 5.39 1.12 -6.75
N ARG A 34 6.17 2.04 -6.19
CA ARG A 34 6.84 1.84 -4.90
C ARG A 34 6.28 2.79 -3.86
N VAL A 35 6.12 2.30 -2.65
CA VAL A 35 5.64 3.11 -1.54
C VAL A 35 6.70 4.14 -1.17
N ILE A 36 6.42 5.42 -1.38
CA ILE A 36 7.32 6.52 -0.99
C ILE A 36 6.89 7.19 0.32
N LYS A 37 5.64 6.95 0.75
CA LYS A 37 5.11 7.48 2.00
C LYS A 37 4.02 6.56 2.55
N ILE A 38 4.00 6.38 3.87
CA ILE A 38 2.96 5.60 4.56
C ILE A 38 2.31 6.51 5.59
N ASN A 39 0.97 6.58 5.56
CA ASN A 39 0.15 7.14 6.62
C ASN A 39 -0.73 6.01 7.17
N CYS A 40 -1.20 6.14 8.41
CA CYS A 40 -1.99 5.09 9.08
C CYS A 40 -3.25 4.62 8.30
N LYS A 41 -3.78 5.41 7.36
CA LYS A 41 -4.93 5.03 6.51
C LYS A 41 -4.64 5.02 5.02
N THR A 42 -3.58 5.70 4.58
CA THR A 42 -3.29 5.93 3.15
C THR A 42 -1.80 5.82 2.88
N VAL A 43 -1.44 5.26 1.75
CA VAL A 43 -0.07 5.22 1.26
C VAL A 43 0.08 6.15 0.07
N VAL A 44 1.27 6.71 -0.10
CA VAL A 44 1.68 7.39 -1.32
C VAL A 44 2.62 6.47 -2.06
N VAL A 45 2.25 6.18 -3.29
CA VAL A 45 2.94 5.26 -4.17
C VAL A 45 3.46 6.06 -5.35
N GLN A 46 4.74 5.94 -5.64
CA GLN A 46 5.35 6.50 -6.83
C GLN A 46 5.38 5.43 -7.92
N SER A 47 4.68 5.66 -9.02
CA SER A 47 4.76 4.79 -10.20
C SER A 47 6.03 5.10 -11.01
N GLU A 48 6.38 4.21 -11.94
CA GLU A 48 7.58 4.34 -12.78
C GLU A 48 7.57 5.64 -13.63
N ASN A 49 6.39 6.17 -13.94
CA ASN A 49 6.22 7.46 -14.62
C ASN A 49 6.48 8.67 -13.73
N ASN A 50 7.13 8.49 -12.56
CA ASN A 50 7.32 9.51 -11.51
C ASN A 50 6.02 10.14 -10.99
N ARG A 51 4.85 9.56 -11.29
CA ARG A 51 3.56 10.02 -10.77
C ARG A 51 3.36 9.50 -9.36
N GLN A 52 2.86 10.37 -8.48
CA GLN A 52 2.51 10.02 -7.12
C GLN A 52 1.00 9.75 -7.00
N TRP A 53 0.66 8.63 -6.38
CA TRP A 53 -0.70 8.19 -6.20
C TRP A 53 -0.98 8.03 -4.73
N LYS A 54 -2.04 8.68 -4.25
CA LYS A 54 -2.52 8.52 -2.87
C LYS A 54 -3.61 7.46 -2.87
N VAL A 55 -3.30 6.31 -2.30
CA VAL A 55 -4.17 5.13 -2.30
C VAL A 55 -4.46 4.68 -0.87
N LEU A 56 -5.64 4.14 -0.63
CA LEU A 56 -5.98 3.56 0.68
C LEU A 56 -5.17 2.28 0.89
N VAL A 57 -4.76 2.04 2.13
CA VAL A 57 -3.95 0.86 2.46
C VAL A 57 -4.68 -0.45 2.13
N GLY A 58 -6.01 -0.46 2.17
CA GLY A 58 -6.84 -1.62 1.82
C GLY A 58 -7.04 -1.84 0.31
N LEU A 59 -6.61 -0.91 -0.55
CA LEU A 59 -6.72 -1.02 -2.01
C LEU A 59 -5.40 -1.39 -2.69
N ILE A 60 -4.30 -1.41 -1.93
CA ILE A 60 -3.00 -1.77 -2.44
C ILE A 60 -2.71 -3.25 -2.19
N GLN A 61 -2.09 -3.88 -3.17
CA GLN A 61 -1.60 -5.25 -3.08
C GLN A 61 -0.07 -5.20 -3.00
N PRO A 62 0.52 -5.47 -1.83
CA PRO A 62 1.96 -5.51 -1.71
C PRO A 62 2.54 -6.67 -2.52
N LEU A 63 3.51 -6.37 -3.39
CA LEU A 63 4.24 -7.40 -4.12
C LEU A 63 5.24 -8.00 -3.14
N ARG A 64 4.87 -9.13 -2.55
CA ARG A 64 5.75 -9.86 -1.64
C ARG A 64 6.85 -10.50 -2.49
N ASN A 65 8.04 -9.94 -2.47
CA ASN A 65 9.20 -10.60 -3.05
C ASN A 65 9.60 -11.70 -2.07
N VAL A 66 9.32 -12.96 -2.44
CA VAL A 66 9.77 -14.17 -1.76
C VAL A 66 11.29 -14.18 -1.58
#